data_AF-A0A9E4D4N5-F1
#
_entry.id   AF-A0A9E4D4N5-F1
#
_cell.length_a   1.000
_cell.length_b   1.000
_cell.length_c   1.000
_cell.angle_alpha   90.00
_cell.angle_beta   90.00
_cell.angle_gamma   90.00
#
_symmetry.space_group_name_H-M   'P 1'
#
loop_
_entity.id
_entity.type
_entity.pdbx_description
1 polymer ?
#
loop_
_entity_poly.entity_id
_entity_poly.type
_entity_poly.pdbx_seq_one_letter_code
_entity_poly.pdbx_strand_id
1 'polypeptide(L)' 'MEEKNSGNGRRPLDYEHGSMDVTTQEHTFHGFLKLAVWVAAIALGVLVFLALANA' A
#
# COMPACT_ATOMS: atom_id res chain seq x y z
N MET A 1 38.66 -37.23 -19.43
CA MET A 1 38.12 -36.26 -20.40
C MET A 1 36.67 -36.07 -20.00
N GLU A 2 36.43 -35.07 -19.16
CA GLU A 2 35.71 -33.85 -19.58
C GLU A 2 34.20 -34.16 -19.60
N GLU A 3 33.49 -33.88 -18.51
CA GLU A 3 32.63 -32.70 -18.55
C GLU A 3 32.59 -31.98 -17.19
N LYS A 4 33.41 -30.93 -17.12
CA LYS A 4 33.30 -29.87 -16.13
C LYS A 4 32.39 -28.81 -16.75
N ASN A 5 31.08 -28.81 -16.50
CA ASN A 5 30.24 -27.70 -16.96
C ASN A 5 29.03 -27.40 -16.06
N SER A 6 29.22 -26.31 -15.29
CA SER A 6 28.28 -25.22 -15.00
C SER A 6 26.85 -25.54 -14.53
N GLY A 7 26.51 -25.01 -13.35
CA GLY A 7 25.11 -25.01 -12.92
C GLY A 7 24.79 -24.41 -11.55
N ASN A 8 25.35 -23.25 -11.20
CA ASN A 8 24.78 -22.24 -10.29
C ASN A 8 24.11 -22.70 -8.96
N GLY A 9 24.74 -22.40 -7.82
CA GLY A 9 24.22 -22.63 -6.47
C GLY A 9 23.04 -21.74 -6.06
N ARG A 10 21.86 -21.95 -6.64
CA ARG A 10 20.60 -21.36 -6.14
C ARG A 10 20.05 -22.22 -5.01
N ARG A 11 20.38 -21.86 -3.76
CA ARG A 11 19.61 -22.33 -2.60
C ARG A 11 18.16 -21.87 -2.79
N PRO A 12 17.14 -22.72 -2.57
CA PRO A 12 15.77 -22.23 -2.41
C PRO A 12 15.82 -21.17 -1.32
N LEU A 13 15.41 -19.94 -1.62
CA LEU A 13 15.22 -18.94 -0.58
C LEU A 13 14.03 -19.47 0.20
N ASP A 14 14.27 -20.01 1.40
CA ASP A 14 13.17 -20.43 2.27
C ASP A 14 12.41 -19.16 2.68
N TYR A 15 11.34 -18.84 1.94
CA TYR A 15 10.44 -17.73 2.21
C TYR A 15 9.29 -18.27 3.06
N GLU A 16 9.20 -17.84 4.31
CA GLU A 16 8.04 -18.15 5.15
C GLU A 16 6.89 -17.21 4.79
N HIS A 17 5.84 -17.76 4.20
CA HIS A 17 4.66 -16.98 3.81
C HIS A 17 4.05 -16.29 5.03
N GLY A 18 3.87 -14.96 4.95
CA GLY A 18 3.30 -14.16 6.05
C GLY A 18 4.32 -13.62 7.06
N SER A 19 5.60 -14.01 6.96
CA SER A 19 6.69 -13.45 7.79
C SER A 19 7.23 -12.10 7.27
N MET A 20 6.70 -11.60 6.14
CA MET A 20 7.14 -10.34 5.55
C MET A 20 6.75 -9.16 6.42
N ASP A 21 7.69 -8.26 6.67
CA ASP A 21 7.44 -6.99 7.37
C ASP A 21 6.41 -6.14 6.60
N VAL A 22 5.36 -5.72 7.30
CA VAL A 22 4.23 -4.93 6.78
C VAL A 22 4.17 -3.50 7.31
N THR A 23 5.17 -3.06 8.08
CA THR A 23 5.18 -1.73 8.74
C THR A 23 4.96 -0.56 7.78
N THR A 24 5.53 -0.66 6.57
CA THR A 24 5.39 0.38 5.54
C THR A 24 3.96 0.46 4.99
N GLN A 25 3.31 -0.69 4.80
CA GLN A 25 1.95 -0.82 4.31
C GLN A 25 0.94 -0.32 5.34
N GLU A 26 1.13 -0.66 6.61
CA GLU A 26 0.31 -0.16 7.72
C GLU A 26 0.39 1.37 7.84
N HIS A 27 1.61 1.94 7.78
CA HIS A 27 1.79 3.38 7.83
C HIS A 27 1.12 4.08 6.63
N THR A 28 1.22 3.49 5.44
CA THR A 28 0.56 3.99 4.24
C THR A 28 -0.96 3.95 4.38
N PHE A 29 -1.51 2.87 4.94
CA PHE A 29 -2.93 2.73 5.18
C PHE A 29 -3.46 3.77 6.18
N HIS A 30 -2.72 4.02 7.27
CA HIS A 30 -3.05 5.10 8.20
C HIS A 30 -3.03 6.48 7.53
N GLY A 31 -2.04 6.74 6.67
CA GLY A 31 -2.00 7.96 5.86
C GLY A 31 -3.21 8.08 4.93
N PHE A 32 -3.56 6.99 4.25
CA PHE A 32 -4.71 6.92 3.36
C PHE A 32 -6.03 7.20 4.10
N LEU A 33 -6.26 6.58 5.27
CA LEU A 33 -7.46 6.83 6.06
C LEU A 33 -7.61 8.30 6.46
N LYS A 34 -6.51 8.93 6.89
CA LYS A 34 -6.50 10.36 7.20
C LYS A 34 -6.92 11.19 5.99
N LEU A 35 -6.33 10.93 4.82
CA LEU A 35 -6.69 11.63 3.59
C LEU A 35 -8.15 11.40 3.19
N ALA A 36 -8.65 10.16 3.32
CA ALA A 36 -10.03 9.81 3.00
C ALA A 36 -11.03 10.60 3.87
N VAL A 37 -10.76 10.74 5.16
CA VAL A 37 -11.59 11.56 6.08
C VAL A 37 -11.59 13.03 5.66
N TRP A 38 -10.42 13.58 5.33
CA TRP A 38 -10.32 14.97 4.86
C TRP A 38 -11.10 15.21 3.57
N VAL A 39 -10.97 14.31 2.60
CA VAL A 39 -11.71 14.38 1.32
C VAL A 39 -13.22 14.31 1.57
N ALA A 40 -13.67 13.39 2.41
CA ALA A 40 -15.09 13.27 2.76
C ALA A 40 -15.63 14.53 3.45
N ALA A 41 -14.89 15.08 4.40
CA ALA A 41 -15.27 16.30 5.10
C ALA A 41 -15.34 17.52 4.17
N ILE A 42 -14.37 17.68 3.26
CA ILE A 42 -14.38 18.75 2.26
C ILE A 42 -15.56 18.58 1.29
N ALA A 43 -15.81 17.36 0.80
CA ALA A 43 -16.93 17.09 -0.08
C ALA A 43 -18.28 17.47 0.58
N LEU A 44 -18.50 17.07 1.83
CA LEU A 44 -19.68 17.47 2.59
C LEU A 44 -19.74 18.98 2.82
N GLY A 45 -18.62 19.61 3.17
CA GLY A 45 -18.54 21.06 3.36
C GLY A 45 -18.91 21.84 2.09
N VAL A 46 -18.42 21.39 0.93
CA VAL A 46 -18.76 21.97 -0.38
C VAL A 46 -20.24 21.76 -0.71
N LEU A 47 -20.79 20.56 -0.46
CA LEU A 47 -22.21 20.29 -0.71
C LEU A 47 -23.12 21.17 0.16
N VAL A 48 -22.81 21.33 1.44
CA VAL A 48 -23.56 22.22 2.34
C VAL A 48 -23.41 23.67 1.91
N PHE A 49 -22.20 24.12 1.57
CA PHE A 49 -21.96 25.48 1.09
C PHE A 49 -22.74 25.76 -0.21
N LEU A 50 -22.68 24.84 -1.17
CA LEU A 50 -23.41 24.96 -2.43
C LEU A 50 -24.92 25.01 -2.18
N ALA A 51 -25.43 24.18 -1.28
CA ALA A 51 -26.84 24.21 -0.89
C ALA A 51 -27.22 25.56 -0.28
N LEU A 52 -26.39 26.16 0.58
CA LEU A 52 -26.70 27.47 1.19
C LEU A 52 -26.53 28.65 0.23
N ALA A 53 -25.54 28.59 -0.67
CA ALA A 53 -25.23 29.67 -1.60
C ALA A 53 -26.13 29.67 -2.86
N ASN A 54 -26.71 28.51 -3.20
CA ASN A 54 -27.58 28.32 -4.36
C ASN A 54 -29.00 27.84 -3.98
N ALA A 55 -29.38 27.88 -2.69
CA ALA A 55 -30.77 27.74 -2.25
C ALA A 55 -31.58 28.98 -2.57
#